data_AF-A0A8T4UN79-F1
#
_entry.id   AF-A0A8T4UN79-F1
#
_cell.length_a   1.000
_cell.length_b   1.000
_cell.length_c   1.000
_cell.angle_alpha   90.00
_cell.angle_beta   90.00
_cell.angle_gamma   90.00
#
_symmetry.space_group_name_H-M   'P 1'
#
loop_
_entity.id
_entity.type
_entity.pdbx_description
1 polymer ?
#
loop_
_entity_poly.entity_id
_entity_poly.type
_entity_poly.pdbx_seq_one_letter_code
_entity_poly.pdbx_strand_id
1 'polypeptide(L)'
;MKIDDMPWFDKPDVRLTREGVEKLTDVELLAMIIGKGTKEGVLDLSSRLLKNYNLNKLEDLGVEELTRECNDKVTALKILSFIELSKRYNKLVKGGYNTKVINSAKDVYNN
;
A
#
# COMPACT_ATOMS: atom_id res chain seq x y z
N MET A 1 8.84 -9.30 15.37
CA MET A 1 7.68 -10.02 15.93
C MET A 1 6.89 -10.66 14.81
N LYS A 2 6.52 -11.96 14.95
CA LYS A 2 5.59 -12.59 14.01
C LYS A 2 4.15 -12.33 14.48
N ILE A 3 3.21 -12.22 13.53
CA ILE A 3 1.79 -12.07 13.86
C ILE A 3 1.28 -13.25 14.70
N ASP A 4 1.83 -14.45 14.49
CA ASP A 4 1.45 -15.63 15.26
C ASP A 4 1.84 -15.54 16.75
N ASP A 5 2.82 -14.70 17.09
CA ASP A 5 3.25 -14.46 18.47
C ASP A 5 2.38 -13.40 19.18
N MET A 6 1.49 -12.71 18.45
CA MET A 6 0.60 -11.71 19.01
C MET A 6 -0.60 -12.37 19.71
N PRO A 7 -1.13 -11.76 20.79
CA PRO A 7 -2.43 -12.14 21.33
C PRO A 7 -3.48 -12.17 20.21
N TRP A 8 -4.35 -13.18 20.21
CA TRP A 8 -5.31 -13.39 19.12
C TRP A 8 -6.17 -12.14 18.85
N PHE A 9 -6.48 -11.36 19.89
CA PHE A 9 -7.31 -10.16 19.82
C PHE A 9 -6.57 -8.91 19.32
N ASP A 10 -5.24 -8.97 19.25
CA ASP A 10 -4.37 -7.90 18.72
C ASP A 10 -3.96 -8.17 17.28
N LYS A 11 -4.27 -9.35 16.73
CA LYS A 11 -3.91 -9.67 15.34
C LYS A 11 -4.60 -8.68 14.39
N PRO A 12 -3.88 -8.17 13.36
CA PRO A 12 -4.42 -7.12 12.49
C PRO A 12 -5.74 -7.46 11.80
N ASP A 13 -5.96 -8.72 11.43
CA ASP A 13 -7.19 -9.22 10.80
C ASP A 13 -8.39 -9.22 11.77
N VAL A 14 -8.15 -9.64 13.01
CA VAL A 14 -9.15 -9.59 14.10
C VAL A 14 -9.47 -8.15 14.45
N ARG A 15 -8.45 -7.29 14.58
CA ARG A 15 -8.63 -5.86 14.84
C ARG A 15 -9.39 -5.17 13.71
N LEU A 16 -9.05 -5.43 12.45
CA LEU A 16 -9.73 -4.86 11.29
C LEU A 16 -11.23 -5.20 11.31
N THR A 17 -11.57 -6.45 11.62
CA THR A 17 -12.95 -6.92 11.69
C THR A 17 -13.72 -6.33 12.88
N ARG A 18 -13.07 -6.18 14.04
CA ARG A 18 -13.70 -5.70 15.29
C ARG A 18 -13.81 -4.18 15.34
N GLU A 19 -12.76 -3.48 14.93
CA GLU A 19 -12.55 -2.06 15.20
C GLU A 19 -12.64 -1.19 13.96
N GLY A 20 -12.56 -1.77 12.76
CA GLY A 20 -12.52 -1.05 11.49
C GLY A 20 -11.12 -0.80 10.97
N VAL A 21 -11.02 -0.60 9.65
CA VAL A 21 -9.73 -0.40 8.94
C VAL A 21 -9.02 0.88 9.39
N GLU A 22 -9.77 1.90 9.82
CA GLU A 22 -9.28 3.18 10.31
C GLU A 22 -8.56 3.10 11.66
N LYS A 23 -8.66 1.96 12.36
CA LYS A 23 -7.98 1.71 13.64
C LYS A 23 -6.65 1.00 13.49
N LEU A 24 -6.31 0.56 12.28
CA LEU A 24 -5.01 -0.02 11.99
C LEU A 24 -3.99 1.09 11.73
N THR A 25 -2.77 0.84 12.17
CA THR A 25 -1.61 1.67 11.82
C THR A 25 -1.18 1.42 10.36
N ASP A 26 -0.43 2.34 9.76
CA ASP A 26 0.14 2.15 8.42
C ASP A 26 0.98 0.86 8.32
N VAL A 27 1.68 0.50 9.40
CA VAL A 27 2.43 -0.76 9.51
C VAL A 27 1.49 -1.96 9.38
N GLU A 28 0.36 -1.95 10.09
CA GLU A 28 -0.62 -3.03 10.05
C GLU A 28 -1.35 -3.09 8.70
N LEU A 29 -1.71 -1.94 8.12
CA LEU A 29 -2.32 -1.88 6.80
C LEU A 29 -1.38 -2.46 5.72
N LEU A 30 -0.11 -2.05 5.74
CA LEU A 30 0.89 -2.58 4.83
C LEU A 30 1.12 -4.09 5.07
N ALA A 31 1.13 -4.53 6.33
CA ALA A 31 1.28 -5.94 6.67
C ALA A 31 0.10 -6.78 6.17
N MET A 32 -1.13 -6.25 6.22
CA MET A 32 -2.32 -6.88 5.66
C MET A 32 -2.24 -7.03 4.14
N ILE A 33 -1.70 -6.03 3.44
CA ILE A 33 -1.50 -6.08 1.97
C ILE A 33 -0.43 -7.12 1.59
N ILE A 34 0.68 -7.15 2.33
CA ILE A 34 1.75 -8.13 2.10
C ILE A 34 1.27 -9.56 2.43
N GLY A 35 0.58 -9.71 3.55
CA GLY A 35 0.04 -10.97 4.04
C GLY A 35 1.11 -11.84 4.71
N LYS A 36 1.39 -13.01 4.14
CA LYS A 36 2.35 -13.99 4.67
C LYS A 36 3.46 -14.26 3.66
N GLY A 37 4.50 -14.97 4.12
CA GLY A 37 5.59 -15.45 3.25
C GLY A 37 6.83 -14.55 3.22
N THR A 38 6.95 -13.63 4.17
CA THR A 38 8.14 -12.78 4.33
C THR A 38 9.23 -13.53 5.09
N LYS A 39 10.50 -13.27 4.73
CA LYS A 39 11.66 -13.91 5.39
C LYS A 39 11.82 -13.43 6.83
N GLU A 40 11.60 -12.12 7.06
CA GLU A 40 11.40 -11.55 8.40
C GLU A 40 9.89 -11.51 8.74
N GLY A 41 9.50 -11.22 9.99
CA GLY A 41 8.08 -11.08 10.34
C GLY A 41 7.42 -9.97 9.52
N VAL A 42 6.20 -10.16 9.00
CA VAL A 42 5.57 -9.18 8.09
C VAL A 42 5.41 -7.81 8.74
N LEU A 43 5.11 -7.74 10.04
CA LEU A 43 5.06 -6.48 10.78
C LEU A 43 6.43 -5.81 10.89
N ASP A 44 7.50 -6.60 11.05
CA ASP A 44 8.87 -6.08 11.08
C ASP A 44 9.25 -5.52 9.71
N LEU A 45 8.94 -6.26 8.64
CA LEU A 45 9.18 -5.82 7.27
C LEU A 45 8.44 -4.50 6.99
N SER A 46 7.13 -4.46 7.27
CA SER A 46 6.32 -3.26 7.08
C SER A 46 6.85 -2.09 7.90
N SER A 47 7.21 -2.31 9.16
CA SER A 47 7.80 -1.27 10.02
C SER A 47 9.13 -0.76 9.47
N ARG A 48 10.02 -1.64 9.00
CA ARG A 48 11.33 -1.29 8.47
C ARG A 48 11.21 -0.49 7.17
N LEU A 49 10.35 -0.95 6.25
CA LEU A 49 10.08 -0.26 4.98
C LEU A 49 9.55 1.16 5.23
N LEU A 50 8.55 1.30 6.11
CA LEU A 50 7.95 2.61 6.42
C LEU A 50 8.92 3.52 7.18
N LYS A 51 9.79 2.97 8.03
CA LYS A 51 10.83 3.74 8.70
C LYS A 51 11.87 4.30 7.72
N ASN A 52 12.29 3.50 6.74
CA ASN A 52 13.35 3.88 5.81
C ASN A 52 12.85 4.78 4.68
N TYR A 53 11.65 4.51 4.17
CA TYR A 53 11.14 5.15 2.96
C TYR A 53 9.89 6.00 3.21
N ASN A 54 9.11 5.74 4.26
CA ASN A 54 7.74 6.26 4.39
C ASN A 54 6.85 5.78 3.21
N LEU A 55 5.51 5.91 3.29
CA LEU A 55 4.61 5.43 2.25
C LEU A 55 4.87 6.09 0.88
N ASN A 56 5.19 7.39 0.90
CA ASN A 56 5.31 8.18 -0.31
C ASN A 56 6.66 8.05 -1.03
N LYS A 57 7.69 7.41 -0.44
CA LYS A 57 8.95 7.14 -1.15
C LYS A 57 9.13 5.68 -1.52
N LEU A 58 8.23 4.79 -1.10
CA LEU A 58 8.20 3.41 -1.61
C LEU A 58 7.93 3.38 -3.11
N GLU A 59 7.31 4.42 -3.67
CA GLU A 59 7.08 4.55 -5.11
C GLU A 59 8.34 4.90 -5.91
N ASP A 60 9.37 5.45 -5.25
CA ASP A 60 10.64 5.80 -5.88
C ASP A 60 11.52 4.56 -6.11
N LEU A 61 11.22 3.46 -5.43
CA LEU A 61 11.98 2.21 -5.52
C LEU A 61 11.56 1.43 -6.77
N GLY A 62 12.54 1.11 -7.61
CA GLY A 62 12.35 0.17 -8.72
C GLY A 62 12.08 -1.25 -8.22
N VAL A 63 11.61 -2.13 -9.12
CA VAL A 63 11.30 -3.53 -8.80
C VAL A 63 12.49 -4.24 -8.14
N GLU A 64 13.71 -4.03 -8.64
CA GLU A 64 14.91 -4.69 -8.13
C GLU A 64 15.32 -4.17 -6.74
N GLU A 65 15.19 -2.87 -6.50
CA GLU A 65 15.48 -2.25 -5.20
C GLU A 65 14.49 -2.73 -4.16
N LEU A 66 13.20 -2.67 -4.48
CA LEU A 66 12.16 -3.11 -3.56
C LEU A 66 12.22 -4.62 -3.31
N THR A 67 12.61 -5.42 -4.31
CA THR A 67 12.86 -6.86 -4.13
C THR A 67 13.99 -7.11 -3.15
N ARG A 68 15.09 -6.35 -3.24
CA ARG A 68 16.21 -6.43 -2.28
C ARG A 68 15.76 -6.04 -0.88
N GLU A 69 15.02 -4.94 -0.76
CA GLU A 69 14.47 -4.50 0.51
C GLU A 69 13.52 -5.54 1.12
N CYS A 70 12.66 -6.17 0.34
CA CYS A 70 11.71 -7.17 0.83
C CYS A 70 12.32 -8.57 1.03
N ASN A 71 13.50 -8.82 0.46
CA ASN A 71 14.08 -10.16 0.29
C ASN A 71 13.13 -11.16 -0.42
N ASP A 72 12.15 -10.66 -1.17
CA ASP A 72 11.15 -11.46 -1.88
C ASP A 72 10.52 -10.64 -3.03
N LYS A 73 10.53 -11.23 -4.23
CA LYS A 73 10.02 -10.57 -5.44
C LYS A 73 8.50 -10.43 -5.42
N VAL A 74 7.78 -11.43 -4.89
CA VAL A 74 6.31 -11.41 -4.87
C VAL A 74 5.82 -10.29 -3.95
N THR A 75 6.44 -10.13 -2.80
CA THR A 75 6.16 -9.06 -1.84
C THR A 75 6.42 -7.68 -2.44
N ALA A 76 7.54 -7.50 -3.15
CA ALA A 76 7.82 -6.25 -3.85
C ALA A 76 6.73 -5.92 -4.90
N LEU A 77 6.31 -6.90 -5.70
CA LEU A 77 5.24 -6.71 -6.68
C LEU A 77 3.89 -6.35 -6.05
N LYS A 78 3.55 -6.94 -4.90
CA LYS A 78 2.32 -6.58 -4.15
C LYS A 78 2.35 -5.11 -3.71
N ILE A 79 3.47 -4.65 -3.16
CA ILE A 79 3.63 -3.27 -2.70
C ILE A 79 3.51 -2.29 -3.88
N LEU A 80 4.22 -2.54 -4.98
CA LEU A 80 4.11 -1.70 -6.18
C LEU A 80 2.68 -1.66 -6.74
N SER A 81 2.00 -2.81 -6.78
CA SER A 81 0.61 -2.89 -7.25
C SER A 81 -0.32 -2.08 -6.35
N PHE A 82 -0.12 -2.16 -5.03
CA PHE A 82 -0.89 -1.39 -4.05
C PHE A 82 -0.68 0.12 -4.20
N ILE A 83 0.56 0.57 -4.38
CA ILE A 83 0.90 1.98 -4.56
C ILE A 83 0.23 2.52 -5.82
N GLU A 84 0.39 1.84 -6.96
CA GLU A 84 -0.21 2.27 -8.22
C GLU A 84 -1.74 2.30 -8.13
N LEU A 85 -2.36 1.28 -7.52
CA LEU A 85 -3.81 1.26 -7.30
C LEU A 85 -4.26 2.43 -6.42
N SER A 86 -3.51 2.74 -5.36
CA SER A 86 -3.78 3.87 -4.47
C SER A 86 -3.69 5.21 -5.20
N LYS A 87 -2.73 5.37 -6.12
CA LYS A 87 -2.63 6.57 -6.98
C LYS A 87 -3.83 6.72 -7.88
N ARG A 88 -4.28 5.62 -8.53
CA ARG A 88 -5.49 5.61 -9.38
C ARG A 88 -6.74 5.93 -8.57
N TYR A 89 -6.88 5.33 -7.40
CA TYR A 89 -7.98 5.61 -6.47
C TYR A 89 -8.01 7.08 -6.03
N ASN A 90 -6.86 7.63 -5.62
CA ASN A 90 -6.77 9.03 -5.23
C ASN A 90 -7.10 9.98 -6.38
N LYS A 91 -6.71 9.63 -7.62
CA LYS A 91 -7.09 10.38 -8.82
C LYS A 91 -8.60 10.38 -9.03
N LEU A 92 -9.25 9.23 -8.84
CA LEU A 92 -10.72 9.08 -8.91
C LEU A 92 -11.43 9.96 -7.86
N VAL A 93 -11.05 9.83 -6.59
CA VAL A 93 -11.68 10.55 -5.47
C VAL A 93 -11.54 12.07 -5.62
N LYS A 94 -10.41 12.55 -6.13
CA LYS A 94 -10.17 13.98 -6.40
C LYS A 94 -10.87 14.51 -7.67
N GLY A 95 -11.73 13.71 -8.31
CA GLY A 95 -12.56 14.12 -9.45
C GLY A 95 -12.08 13.64 -10.83
N GLY A 96 -11.28 12.56 -10.92
CA GLY A 96 -10.53 12.23 -12.13
C GLY A 96 -10.79 10.90 -12.82
N TYR A 97 -11.91 10.79 -13.55
CA TYR A 97 -11.95 10.43 -14.99
C TYR A 97 -13.04 11.29 -15.66
N ASN A 98 -12.91 12.62 -15.67
CA ASN A 98 -13.68 13.38 -16.66
C ASN A 98 -13.05 13.07 -18.03
N THR A 99 -13.54 12.03 -18.70
CA THR A 99 -13.42 11.90 -20.14
C THR A 99 -14.33 12.96 -20.78
N LYS A 100 -14.10 14.25 -20.52
CA LYS A 100 -14.52 15.23 -21.52
C LYS A 100 -13.68 14.89 -22.73
N VAL A 101 -14.28 14.19 -23.69
CA VAL A 101 -13.65 13.95 -24.99
C VAL A 101 -13.38 15.34 -25.54
N ILE A 102 -12.11 15.73 -25.57
CA ILE A 102 -11.71 17.02 -26.14
C ILE A 102 -11.83 16.87 -27.64
N ASN A 103 -12.97 17.30 -28.19
CA ASN A 103 -13.22 17.28 -29.63
C ASN A 103 -13.10 18.69 -30.23
N SER A 104 -13.01 19.72 -29.39
CA SER A 104 -12.92 21.11 -29.81
C SER A 104 -12.07 21.97 -28.88
N ALA A 105 -11.61 23.11 -29.40
CA ALA A 105 -10.92 24.13 -28.60
C ALA A 105 -11.79 24.66 -27.43
N LYS A 106 -13.11 24.58 -27.56
CA LYS A 106 -14.07 24.99 -26.53
C LYS A 106 -14.09 24.01 -25.34
N ASP A 107 -13.78 22.73 -25.57
CA ASP A 107 -13.70 21.71 -24.51
C ASP A 107 -12.42 21.85 -23.67
N VAL A 108 -11.38 22.44 -24.26
CA VAL A 108 -10.13 22.80 -23.56
C VAL A 108 -10.34 24.03 -22.67
N TYR A 109 -11.01 25.07 -23.17
CA TYR A 109 -11.26 26.32 -22.42
C TYR A 109 -12.17 26.13 -21.19
N ASN A 110 -13.08 25.14 -21.23
CA ASN A 110 -14.04 24.86 -20.17
C ASN A 110 -13.66 23.65 -19.29
N ASN A 111 -12.43 23.17 -19.37
CA ASN A 111 -11.83 22.28 -18.37
C ASN A 111 -11.22 23.12 -17.25
#